data_AF-K0IMQ3-F1
#
_entry.id   AF-K0IMQ3-F1
#
_cell.length_a   1.000
_cell.length_b   1.000
_cell.length_c   1.000
_cell.angle_alpha   90.00
_cell.angle_beta   90.00
_cell.angle_gamma   90.00
#
_symmetry.space_group_name_H-M   'P 1'
#
loop_
_entity.id
_entity.type
_entity.pdbx_description
1 polymer ?
#
loop_
_entity_poly.entity_id
_entity_poly.type
_entity_poly.pdbx_seq_one_letter_code
_entity_poly.pdbx_strand_id
1 'polypeptide(L)'
;MAHTTPEYERRTTLLPTIMMIIITAVLVVDISLSFVPDLQSIPGSWTNATFVVLVSIFAIGQFIVIRYIEQLINKGAVRARGIKIFHKVTKIVQYVLAAVLVFTALQLLLTSEYSTVILQMGSSIAYGLSVAVMAFLSFLFLSWYRSNKNLVVFSYGVSSAIVCISLSLLIAQNYALLSGLPAERDAQSEPNLPFPNDIMYLTALSSAVSFFLLWFSTALLLHHYSSRIGRAKFWLIMGAPIFSFVIQFSVLPQITAAYANPYTDMLYLVLLGNVLPAVTTGILFGVPFWIISRTIRNEVLRRCMSIAAWGSALLQLSSLAGIYLALYPPFGLYGSLSTGLACYLILVGIYSSALMASIDRKLRLFIKKNTIERTMKLINVIGEAEMKKEIEGQVLQISQKYADKMTDETGMPSSITQQEIEKYVETAIEEVRNSKSLALKNDARRNSKADSLAE
;
A
#
# COMPACT_ATOMS: atom_id res chain seq x y z
N MET A 1 12.08 31.72 -9.00
CA MET A 1 12.58 30.33 -8.91
C MET A 1 13.65 30.30 -7.83
N ALA A 2 13.32 29.84 -6.63
CA ALA A 2 14.31 29.73 -5.57
C ALA A 2 15.19 28.50 -5.83
N HIS A 3 16.49 28.70 -6.01
CA HIS A 3 17.49 27.63 -6.08
C HIS A 3 17.52 26.89 -4.74
N THR A 4 16.81 25.76 -4.64
CA THR A 4 17.00 24.82 -3.53
C THR A 4 18.30 24.07 -3.77
N THR A 5 19.27 24.23 -2.88
CA THR A 5 20.57 23.55 -2.93
C THR A 5 20.43 22.03 -2.87
N PRO A 6 21.26 21.26 -3.59
CA PRO A 6 21.17 19.79 -3.65
C PRO A 6 21.27 19.10 -2.27
N GLU A 7 21.93 19.70 -1.28
CA GLU A 7 21.95 19.19 0.11
C GLU A 7 20.59 19.27 0.82
N TYR A 8 19.80 20.31 0.56
CA TYR A 8 18.47 20.48 1.13
C TYR A 8 17.52 19.41 0.59
N GLU A 9 17.60 19.14 -0.72
CA GLU A 9 16.80 18.10 -1.36
C GLU A 9 17.18 16.69 -0.89
N ARG A 10 18.48 16.43 -0.66
CA ARG A 10 19.00 15.17 -0.10
C ARG A 10 18.53 14.93 1.35
N ARG A 11 18.53 15.96 2.21
CA ARG A 11 17.99 15.83 3.59
C ARG A 11 16.47 15.58 3.60
N THR A 12 15.72 16.14 2.64
CA THR A 12 14.25 15.98 2.59
C THR A 12 13.77 14.57 2.24
N THR A 13 14.62 13.72 1.65
CA THR A 13 14.27 12.34 1.26
C THR A 13 14.87 11.28 2.17
N LEU A 14 16.02 11.57 2.80
CA LEU A 14 16.69 10.64 3.72
C LEU A 14 15.87 10.41 5.00
N LEU A 15 15.41 11.48 5.64
CA LEU A 15 14.65 11.39 6.89
C LEU A 15 13.39 10.50 6.79
N PRO A 16 12.49 10.67 5.78
CA PRO A 16 11.34 9.79 5.64
C PRO A 16 11.74 8.34 5.37
N THR A 17 12.78 8.10 4.57
CA THR A 17 13.24 6.73 4.27
C THR A 17 13.79 6.03 5.52
N ILE A 18 14.58 6.74 6.33
CA ILE A 18 15.07 6.24 7.62
C ILE A 18 13.89 5.94 8.54
N MET A 19 12.89 6.83 8.59
CA MET A 19 11.72 6.62 9.42
C MET A 19 10.91 5.39 8.96
N MET A 20 10.75 5.14 7.66
CA MET A 20 10.11 3.91 7.17
C MET A 20 10.86 2.65 7.61
N ILE A 21 12.21 2.67 7.57
CA ILE A 21 13.03 1.55 8.08
C ILE A 21 12.78 1.32 9.57
N ILE A 22 12.76 2.39 10.37
CA ILE A 22 12.51 2.33 11.81
C ILE A 22 11.11 1.77 12.09
N ILE A 23 10.08 2.29 11.41
CA ILE A 23 8.70 1.80 11.52
C ILE A 23 8.63 0.31 11.17
N THR A 24 9.26 -0.13 10.07
CA THR A 24 9.28 -1.55 9.69
C THR A 24 9.99 -2.41 10.73
N ALA A 25 11.13 -1.97 11.28
CA ALA A 25 11.86 -2.72 12.31
C ALA A 25 11.06 -2.86 13.61
N VAL A 26 10.41 -1.78 14.04
CA VAL A 26 9.55 -1.71 15.22
C VAL A 26 8.30 -2.55 15.06
N LEU A 27 7.72 -2.55 13.85
CA LEU A 27 6.60 -3.43 13.50
C LEU A 27 7.00 -4.90 13.61
N VAL A 28 8.21 -5.27 13.17
CA VAL A 28 8.74 -6.63 13.33
C VAL A 28 8.83 -7.02 14.81
N VAL A 29 9.29 -6.11 15.68
CA VAL A 29 9.33 -6.34 17.13
C VAL A 29 7.91 -6.54 17.70
N ASP A 30 6.96 -5.67 17.34
CA ASP A 30 5.56 -5.77 17.79
C ASP A 30 4.94 -7.12 17.41
N ILE A 31 5.07 -7.53 16.14
CA ILE A 31 4.54 -8.81 15.66
C ILE A 31 5.22 -9.98 16.37
N SER A 32 6.54 -9.91 16.55
CA SER A 32 7.29 -10.96 17.26
C SER A 32 6.75 -11.18 18.67
N LEU A 33 6.47 -10.09 19.40
CA LEU A 33 5.93 -10.16 20.76
C LEU A 33 4.44 -10.51 20.78
N SER A 34 3.68 -10.17 19.73
CA SER A 34 2.23 -10.43 19.65
C SER A 34 1.85 -11.91 19.62
N PHE A 35 2.81 -12.81 19.36
CA PHE A 35 2.58 -14.26 19.28
C PHE A 35 3.30 -15.06 20.36
N VAL A 36 3.92 -14.40 21.35
CA VAL A 36 4.57 -15.08 22.47
C VAL A 36 3.56 -15.17 23.62
N PRO A 37 2.97 -16.34 23.90
CA PRO A 37 1.94 -16.45 24.94
C PRO A 37 2.52 -16.27 26.35
N ASP A 38 3.77 -16.69 26.55
CA ASP A 38 4.46 -16.66 27.85
C ASP A 38 5.24 -15.36 28.09
N LEU A 39 4.69 -14.21 27.66
CA LEU A 39 5.28 -12.90 27.97
C LEU A 39 5.38 -12.63 29.48
N GLN A 40 4.61 -13.35 30.29
CA GLN A 40 4.63 -13.27 31.76
C GLN A 40 5.97 -13.71 32.35
N SER A 41 6.74 -14.56 31.65
CA SER A 41 8.11 -14.93 32.02
C SER A 41 9.12 -13.77 31.92
N ILE A 42 8.80 -12.74 31.13
CA ILE A 42 9.63 -11.53 30.98
C ILE A 42 9.20 -10.52 32.04
N PRO A 43 10.13 -9.86 32.75
CA PRO A 43 9.73 -8.90 33.77
C PRO A 43 8.88 -7.77 33.18
N GLY A 44 7.71 -7.52 33.77
CA GLY A 44 6.70 -6.59 33.24
C GLY A 44 7.20 -5.16 32.99
N SER A 45 8.24 -4.72 33.71
CA SER A 45 8.89 -3.43 33.45
C SER A 45 9.50 -3.33 32.05
N TRP A 46 10.07 -4.42 31.54
CA TRP A 46 10.69 -4.47 30.20
C TRP A 46 9.65 -4.51 29.10
N THR A 47 8.58 -5.29 29.27
CA THR A 47 7.50 -5.39 28.28
C THR A 47 6.72 -4.07 28.21
N ASN A 48 6.40 -3.46 29.34
CA ASN A 48 5.75 -2.15 29.40
C ASN A 48 6.63 -1.05 28.78
N ALA A 49 7.92 -1.01 29.11
CA ALA A 49 8.85 -0.05 28.52
C ALA A 49 8.96 -0.23 27.00
N THR A 50 9.04 -1.47 26.52
CA THR A 50 9.06 -1.79 25.09
C THR A 50 7.79 -1.28 24.41
N PHE A 51 6.61 -1.55 24.98
CA PHE A 51 5.34 -1.07 24.44
C PHE A 51 5.28 0.45 24.33
N VAL A 52 5.73 1.18 25.36
CA VAL A 52 5.80 2.66 25.34
C VAL A 52 6.74 3.19 24.25
N VAL A 53 7.87 2.52 24.01
CA VAL A 53 8.77 2.85 22.91
C VAL A 53 8.08 2.62 21.55
N LEU A 54 7.38 1.50 21.37
CA LEU A 54 6.60 1.23 20.15
C LEU A 54 5.57 2.34 19.90
N VAL A 55 4.82 2.75 20.94
CA VAL A 55 3.81 3.83 20.86
C VAL A 55 4.43 5.16 20.45
N SER A 56 5.58 5.51 21.05
CA SER A 56 6.29 6.75 20.73
C SER A 56 6.75 6.77 19.28
N ILE A 57 7.29 5.66 18.79
CA ILE A 57 7.75 5.53 17.40
C ILE A 57 6.55 5.53 16.43
N PHE A 58 5.42 4.93 16.80
CA PHE A 58 4.19 5.00 16.00
C PHE A 58 3.77 6.46 15.82
N ALA A 59 3.57 7.19 16.91
CA ALA A 59 3.06 8.56 16.87
C ALA A 59 3.99 9.50 16.07
N ILE A 60 5.29 9.45 16.34
CA ILE A 60 6.28 10.30 15.65
C ILE A 60 6.47 9.84 14.20
N GLY A 61 6.60 8.54 13.99
CA GLY A 61 6.86 7.96 12.67
C GLY A 61 5.74 8.24 11.69
N GLN A 62 4.50 7.98 12.08
CA GLN A 62 3.34 8.27 11.24
C GLN A 62 3.20 9.75 10.92
N PHE A 63 3.44 10.64 11.90
CA PHE A 63 3.42 12.09 11.67
C PHE A 63 4.41 12.50 10.58
N ILE A 64 5.65 12.00 10.63
CA ILE A 64 6.67 12.31 9.63
C ILE A 64 6.28 11.75 8.26
N VAL A 65 5.78 10.51 8.19
CA VAL A 65 5.38 9.86 6.94
C VAL A 65 4.21 10.59 6.27
N ILE A 66 3.17 10.92 7.03
CA ILE A 66 2.00 11.67 6.51
C ILE A 66 2.43 13.03 5.99
N ARG A 67 3.27 13.76 6.74
CA ARG A 67 3.79 15.07 6.32
C ARG A 67 4.66 14.96 5.06
N TYR A 68 5.45 13.91 4.93
CA TYR A 68 6.23 13.65 3.73
C TYR A 68 5.34 13.46 2.50
N ILE A 69 4.26 12.69 2.64
CA ILE A 69 3.28 12.47 1.56
C ILE A 69 2.53 13.77 1.23
N GLU A 70 2.16 14.56 2.25
CA GLU A 70 1.52 15.87 2.07
C GLU A 70 2.39 16.80 1.22
N GLN A 71 3.69 16.85 1.50
CA GLN A 71 4.65 17.60 0.69
C GLN A 71 4.75 17.06 -0.73
N LEU A 72 4.73 15.74 -0.92
CA LEU A 72 4.78 15.13 -2.24
C LEU A 72 3.54 15.48 -3.08
N ILE A 73 2.36 15.39 -2.50
CA ILE A 73 1.07 15.73 -3.15
C ILE A 73 1.04 17.22 -3.50
N ASN A 74 1.49 18.09 -2.60
CA ASN A 74 1.43 19.55 -2.81
C ASN A 74 2.52 20.07 -3.76
N LYS A 75 3.70 19.43 -3.81
CA LYS A 75 4.80 19.80 -4.72
C LYS A 75 4.68 19.16 -6.10
N GLY A 76 4.09 17.96 -6.19
CA GLY A 76 3.86 17.29 -7.46
C GLY A 76 2.72 17.94 -8.25
N ALA A 77 2.76 17.87 -9.58
CA ALA A 77 1.66 18.26 -10.47
C ALA A 77 0.38 17.39 -10.32
N VAL A 78 0.26 16.65 -9.22
CA VAL A 78 -0.80 15.68 -8.92
C VAL A 78 -1.98 16.44 -8.32
N ARG A 79 -2.71 17.17 -9.18
CA ARG A 79 -3.84 18.04 -8.77
C ARG A 79 -5.18 17.30 -8.76
N ALA A 80 -5.19 15.98 -8.58
CA ALA A 80 -6.44 15.21 -8.50
C ALA A 80 -7.16 15.47 -7.17
N ARG A 81 -8.41 15.95 -7.24
CA ARG A 81 -9.26 16.21 -6.07
C ARG A 81 -9.42 14.97 -5.18
N GLY A 82 -9.50 13.78 -5.79
CA GLY A 82 -9.61 12.50 -5.08
C GLY A 82 -8.45 12.21 -4.13
N ILE A 83 -7.19 12.40 -4.56
CA ILE A 83 -6.01 12.14 -3.71
C ILE A 83 -5.99 13.04 -2.47
N LYS A 84 -6.40 14.30 -2.61
CA LYS A 84 -6.46 15.24 -1.48
C LYS A 84 -7.50 14.83 -0.44
N ILE A 85 -8.65 14.33 -0.89
CA ILE A 85 -9.70 13.81 0.00
C ILE A 85 -9.17 12.58 0.75
N PHE A 86 -8.64 11.59 0.04
CA PHE A 86 -8.04 10.41 0.67
C PHE A 86 -6.94 10.76 1.66
N HIS A 87 -6.04 11.67 1.29
CA HIS A 87 -4.99 12.14 2.19
C HIS A 87 -5.55 12.77 3.47
N LYS A 88 -6.56 13.64 3.36
CA LYS A 88 -7.19 14.29 4.52
C LYS A 88 -7.85 13.26 5.44
N VAL A 89 -8.62 12.32 4.88
CA VAL A 89 -9.29 11.25 5.63
C VAL A 89 -8.26 10.38 6.34
N THR A 90 -7.24 9.88 5.62
CA THR A 90 -6.17 9.06 6.21
C THR A 90 -5.44 9.82 7.32
N LYS A 91 -5.11 11.10 7.12
CA LYS A 91 -4.45 11.93 8.13
C LYS A 91 -5.27 12.01 9.43
N ILE A 92 -6.57 12.27 9.33
CA ILE A 92 -7.47 12.32 10.50
C ILE A 92 -7.53 10.95 11.18
N VAL A 93 -7.77 9.88 10.43
CA VAL A 93 -7.87 8.52 10.98
C VAL A 93 -6.59 8.12 11.69
N GLN A 94 -5.41 8.35 11.08
CA GLN A 94 -4.14 7.97 11.70
C GLN A 94 -3.85 8.77 12.99
N TYR A 95 -4.24 10.04 13.08
CA TYR A 95 -4.15 10.77 14.36
C TYR A 95 -5.10 10.22 15.43
N VAL A 96 -6.30 9.80 15.05
CA VAL A 96 -7.21 9.11 15.98
C VAL A 96 -6.60 7.79 16.44
N LEU A 97 -6.03 6.99 15.55
CA LEU A 97 -5.38 5.72 15.90
C LEU A 97 -4.14 5.93 16.77
N ALA A 98 -3.36 6.99 16.53
CA ALA A 98 -2.25 7.37 17.40
C ALA A 98 -2.73 7.77 18.80
N ALA A 99 -3.85 8.51 18.90
CA ALA A 99 -4.45 8.86 20.18
C ALA A 99 -4.97 7.61 20.92
N VAL A 100 -5.59 6.65 20.20
CA VAL A 100 -6.01 5.35 20.76
C VAL A 100 -4.80 4.60 21.33
N LEU A 101 -3.71 4.50 20.58
CA LEU A 101 -2.51 3.79 21.02
C LEU A 101 -1.83 4.47 22.23
N VAL A 102 -1.74 5.80 22.22
CA VAL A 102 -1.24 6.59 23.37
C VAL A 102 -2.14 6.42 24.59
N PHE A 103 -3.46 6.44 24.40
CA PHE A 103 -4.41 6.23 25.49
C PHE A 103 -4.26 4.83 26.10
N THR A 104 -4.13 3.79 25.28
CA THR A 104 -3.86 2.42 25.77
C THR A 104 -2.53 2.36 26.55
N ALA A 105 -1.48 3.05 26.10
CA ALA A 105 -0.23 3.13 26.85
C ALA A 105 -0.38 3.88 28.19
N LEU A 106 -1.22 4.92 28.25
CA LEU A 106 -1.51 5.61 29.51
C LEU A 106 -2.31 4.73 30.47
N GLN A 107 -3.29 3.96 29.99
CA GLN A 107 -3.99 2.98 30.82
C GLN A 107 -2.98 1.97 31.41
N LEU A 108 -2.10 1.42 30.57
CA LEU A 108 -1.06 0.50 31.01
C LEU A 108 -0.17 1.08 32.11
N LEU A 109 0.24 2.35 31.99
CA LEU A 109 1.15 2.99 32.95
C LEU A 109 0.47 3.46 34.24
N LEU A 110 -0.79 3.88 34.17
CA LEU A 110 -1.49 4.52 35.30
C LEU A 110 -2.37 3.53 36.07
N THR A 111 -3.07 2.64 35.37
CA THR A 111 -4.01 1.69 35.96
C THR A 111 -3.47 0.26 35.96
N SER A 112 -2.32 0.01 35.32
CA SER A 112 -1.79 -1.35 35.10
C SER A 112 -2.75 -2.28 34.37
N GLU A 113 -3.68 -1.71 33.61
CA GLU A 113 -4.76 -2.41 32.91
C GLU A 113 -4.96 -1.78 31.53
N TYR A 114 -5.60 -2.47 30.60
CA TYR A 114 -6.06 -1.89 29.34
C TYR A 114 -7.43 -2.42 28.94
N SER A 115 -8.18 -1.63 28.16
CA SER A 115 -9.53 -2.02 27.74
C SER A 115 -9.55 -2.78 26.41
N THR A 116 -10.16 -3.97 26.39
CA THR A 116 -10.35 -4.78 25.17
C THR A 116 -11.26 -4.10 24.15
N VAL A 117 -12.22 -3.30 24.61
CA VAL A 117 -13.14 -2.52 23.77
C VAL A 117 -12.37 -1.48 22.95
N ILE A 118 -11.31 -0.88 23.52
CA ILE A 118 -10.46 0.09 22.82
C ILE A 118 -9.62 -0.59 21.73
N LEU A 119 -9.09 -1.80 21.98
CA LEU A 119 -8.41 -2.60 20.97
C LEU A 119 -9.34 -2.95 19.80
N GLN A 120 -10.57 -3.35 20.12
CA GLN A 120 -11.59 -3.71 19.13
C GLN A 120 -11.98 -2.51 18.26
N MET A 121 -12.26 -1.36 18.86
CA MET A 121 -12.57 -0.12 18.13
C MET A 121 -11.39 0.36 17.30
N GLY A 122 -10.18 0.40 17.89
CA GLY A 122 -8.96 0.84 17.20
C GLY A 122 -8.64 -0.01 15.98
N SER A 123 -8.64 -1.34 16.14
CA SER A 123 -8.38 -2.26 15.02
C SER A 123 -9.48 -2.19 13.95
N SER A 124 -10.74 -2.04 14.33
CA SER A 124 -11.87 -1.92 13.40
C SER A 124 -11.80 -0.63 12.57
N ILE A 125 -11.43 0.51 13.17
CA ILE A 125 -11.20 1.76 12.44
C ILE A 125 -10.01 1.63 11.47
N ALA A 126 -8.92 0.99 11.90
CA ALA A 126 -7.73 0.79 11.08
C ALA A 126 -7.98 -0.12 9.87
N TYR A 127 -8.63 -1.26 10.09
CA TYR A 127 -9.00 -2.16 9.01
C TYR A 127 -10.12 -1.60 8.14
N GLY A 128 -11.07 -0.83 8.69
CA GLY A 128 -12.07 -0.10 7.91
C GLY A 128 -11.45 0.89 6.91
N LEU A 129 -10.44 1.65 7.33
CA LEU A 129 -9.65 2.48 6.42
C LEU A 129 -8.94 1.64 5.35
N SER A 130 -8.37 0.50 5.76
CA SER A 130 -7.65 -0.42 4.86
C SER A 130 -8.58 -0.98 3.77
N VAL A 131 -9.77 -1.42 4.16
CA VAL A 131 -10.85 -1.90 3.27
C VAL A 131 -11.24 -0.83 2.27
N ALA A 132 -11.53 0.40 2.74
CA ALA A 132 -11.90 1.50 1.84
C ALA A 132 -10.79 1.83 0.83
N VAL A 133 -9.53 1.84 1.26
CA VAL A 133 -8.37 2.11 0.40
C VAL A 133 -8.15 0.99 -0.61
N MET A 134 -8.22 -0.28 -0.19
CA MET A 134 -8.02 -1.43 -1.07
C MET A 134 -9.18 -1.62 -2.06
N ALA A 135 -10.42 -1.34 -1.65
CA ALA A 135 -11.57 -1.30 -2.56
C ALA A 135 -11.39 -0.25 -3.65
N PHE A 136 -10.96 0.96 -3.28
CA PHE A 136 -10.68 2.02 -4.26
C PHE A 136 -9.50 1.66 -5.18
N LEU A 137 -8.44 1.06 -4.64
CA LEU A 137 -7.30 0.60 -5.44
C LEU A 137 -7.72 -0.49 -6.44
N SER A 138 -8.57 -1.43 -6.03
CA SER A 138 -9.18 -2.44 -6.91
C SER A 138 -9.97 -1.80 -8.03
N PHE A 139 -10.84 -0.85 -7.69
CA PHE A 139 -11.60 -0.09 -8.68
C PHE A 139 -10.68 0.60 -9.70
N LEU A 140 -9.58 1.24 -9.26
CA LEU A 140 -8.62 1.87 -10.16
C LEU A 140 -7.98 0.86 -11.12
N PHE A 141 -7.45 -0.25 -10.61
CA PHE A 141 -6.85 -1.28 -11.46
C PHE A 141 -7.84 -1.89 -12.45
N LEU A 142 -9.05 -2.23 -12.01
CA LEU A 142 -10.08 -2.78 -12.91
C LEU A 142 -10.54 -1.75 -13.94
N SER A 143 -10.65 -0.47 -13.55
CA SER A 143 -10.92 0.63 -14.47
C SER A 143 -9.81 0.77 -15.52
N TRP A 144 -8.53 0.69 -15.13
CA TRP A 144 -7.41 0.73 -16.07
C TRP A 144 -7.33 -0.49 -16.97
N TYR A 145 -7.72 -1.66 -16.46
CA TYR A 145 -7.82 -2.88 -17.26
C TYR A 145 -8.87 -2.74 -18.38
N ARG A 146 -10.00 -2.06 -18.13
CA ARG A 146 -11.01 -1.81 -19.17
C ARG A 146 -10.42 -1.08 -20.38
N SER A 147 -9.52 -0.11 -20.16
CA SER A 147 -8.94 0.72 -21.23
C SER A 147 -7.76 0.09 -21.96
N ASN A 148 -6.94 -0.73 -21.30
CA ASN A 148 -5.68 -1.24 -21.85
C ASN A 148 -5.56 -2.78 -21.91
N LYS A 149 -6.53 -3.52 -21.33
CA LYS A 149 -6.62 -4.99 -21.33
C LYS A 149 -5.34 -5.72 -20.90
N ASN A 150 -4.55 -5.09 -20.01
CA ASN A 150 -3.27 -5.63 -19.55
C ASN A 150 -3.45 -6.61 -18.39
N LEU A 151 -2.91 -7.84 -18.51
CA LEU A 151 -3.03 -8.90 -17.52
C LEU A 151 -2.42 -8.53 -16.15
N VAL A 152 -1.29 -7.80 -16.12
CA VAL A 152 -0.66 -7.38 -14.86
C VAL A 152 -1.62 -6.48 -14.08
N VAL A 153 -2.20 -5.49 -14.76
CA VAL A 153 -3.18 -4.55 -14.18
C VAL A 153 -4.43 -5.29 -13.69
N PHE A 154 -4.96 -6.23 -14.47
CA PHE A 154 -6.08 -7.07 -14.06
C PHE A 154 -5.77 -7.87 -12.80
N SER A 155 -4.63 -8.55 -12.78
CA SER A 155 -4.22 -9.40 -11.65
C SER A 155 -4.08 -8.59 -10.36
N TYR A 156 -3.48 -7.39 -10.41
CA TYR A 156 -3.39 -6.51 -9.24
C TYR A 156 -4.77 -6.03 -8.78
N GLY A 157 -5.70 -5.77 -9.72
CA GLY A 157 -7.09 -5.44 -9.40
C GLY A 157 -7.78 -6.55 -8.62
N VAL A 158 -7.76 -7.78 -9.15
CA VAL A 158 -8.33 -8.96 -8.46
C VAL A 158 -7.65 -9.19 -7.11
N SER A 159 -6.31 -9.13 -7.05
CA SER A 159 -5.57 -9.29 -5.80
C SER A 159 -6.00 -8.27 -4.74
N SER A 160 -6.11 -6.99 -5.12
CA SER A 160 -6.56 -5.95 -4.20
C SER A 160 -8.02 -6.12 -3.75
N ALA A 161 -8.88 -6.69 -4.59
CA ALA A 161 -10.25 -7.06 -4.20
C ALA A 161 -10.26 -8.17 -3.15
N ILE A 162 -9.45 -9.22 -3.32
CA ILE A 162 -9.39 -10.31 -2.34
C ILE A 162 -8.74 -9.85 -1.03
N VAL A 163 -7.70 -9.00 -1.08
CA VAL A 163 -7.15 -8.37 0.13
C VAL A 163 -8.21 -7.55 0.87
N CYS A 164 -9.08 -6.84 0.15
CA CYS A 164 -10.22 -6.12 0.75
C CYS A 164 -11.17 -7.08 1.50
N ILE A 165 -11.44 -8.27 0.95
CA ILE A 165 -12.27 -9.31 1.60
C ILE A 165 -11.54 -9.86 2.84
N SER A 166 -10.26 -10.20 2.72
CA SER A 166 -9.44 -10.71 3.84
C SER A 166 -9.38 -9.71 5.01
N LEU A 167 -9.17 -8.42 4.73
CA LEU A 167 -9.19 -7.37 5.76
C LEU A 167 -10.57 -7.18 6.39
N SER A 168 -11.66 -7.40 5.64
CA SER A 168 -13.02 -7.36 6.18
C SER A 168 -13.29 -8.54 7.12
N LEU A 169 -12.77 -9.72 6.78
CA LEU A 169 -12.86 -10.90 7.63
C LEU A 169 -12.02 -10.73 8.91
N LEU A 170 -10.88 -10.04 8.86
CA LEU A 170 -10.10 -9.69 10.06
C LEU A 170 -10.90 -8.81 11.04
N ILE A 171 -11.73 -7.89 10.55
CA ILE A 171 -12.64 -7.12 11.42
C ILE A 171 -13.61 -8.06 12.13
N ALA A 172 -14.25 -8.97 11.38
CA ALA A 172 -15.22 -9.92 11.94
C ALA A 172 -14.56 -10.89 12.93
N GLN A 173 -13.37 -11.41 12.62
CA GLN A 173 -12.60 -12.27 13.51
C GLN A 173 -12.25 -11.54 14.81
N ASN A 174 -11.66 -10.35 14.72
CA ASN A 174 -11.28 -9.59 15.91
C ASN A 174 -12.49 -9.21 16.75
N TYR A 175 -13.60 -8.85 16.12
CA TYR A 175 -14.85 -8.59 16.82
C TYR A 175 -15.28 -9.83 17.61
N ALA A 176 -15.37 -11.00 16.96
CA ALA A 176 -15.84 -12.24 17.58
C ALA A 176 -14.92 -12.72 18.72
N LEU A 177 -13.59 -12.58 18.55
CA LEU A 177 -12.61 -13.08 19.52
C LEU A 177 -12.40 -12.13 20.70
N LEU A 178 -12.53 -10.81 20.52
CA LEU A 178 -12.37 -9.84 21.60
C LEU A 178 -13.67 -9.63 22.39
N SER A 179 -14.85 -9.78 21.78
CA SER A 179 -16.13 -9.58 22.48
C SER A 179 -16.40 -10.63 23.57
N GLY A 180 -15.75 -11.80 23.48
CA GLY A 180 -15.86 -12.86 24.49
C GLY A 180 -14.96 -12.66 25.71
N LEU A 181 -14.10 -11.63 25.71
CA LEU A 181 -13.14 -11.38 26.79
C LEU A 181 -13.67 -10.35 27.80
N PRO A 182 -13.14 -10.35 29.04
CA PRO A 182 -13.38 -9.27 29.98
C PRO A 182 -13.07 -7.88 29.38
N ALA A 183 -13.81 -6.87 29.84
CA ALA A 183 -13.69 -5.50 29.33
C ALA A 183 -12.31 -4.86 29.62
N GLU A 184 -11.63 -5.35 30.66
CA GLU A 184 -10.34 -4.91 31.16
C GLU A 184 -9.41 -6.12 31.29
N ARG A 185 -8.13 -5.91 30.98
CA ARG A 185 -7.08 -6.93 31.07
C ARG A 185 -5.84 -6.37 31.73
N ASP A 186 -5.23 -7.19 32.56
CA ASP A 186 -4.09 -6.87 33.42
C ASP A 186 -2.94 -7.87 33.20
N ALA A 187 -1.87 -7.75 34.00
CA ALA A 187 -0.72 -8.65 33.93
C ALA A 187 -1.03 -10.11 34.29
N GLN A 188 -2.11 -10.37 35.04
CA GLN A 188 -2.53 -11.72 35.46
C GLN A 188 -3.46 -12.38 34.44
N SER A 189 -3.99 -11.61 33.49
CA SER A 189 -4.92 -12.08 32.48
C SER A 189 -4.25 -13.09 31.54
N GLU A 190 -4.79 -14.31 31.48
CA GLU A 190 -4.29 -15.35 30.60
C GLU A 190 -4.49 -14.99 29.11
N PRO A 191 -3.50 -15.24 28.23
CA PRO A 191 -3.63 -15.04 26.79
C PRO A 191 -4.90 -15.70 26.21
N ASN A 192 -5.58 -15.00 25.31
CA ASN A 192 -6.72 -15.57 24.60
C ASN A 192 -6.23 -16.57 23.54
N LEU A 193 -6.32 -17.87 23.83
CA LEU A 193 -5.95 -18.94 22.91
C LEU A 193 -7.20 -19.67 22.41
N PRO A 194 -7.97 -19.06 21.48
CA PRO A 194 -9.22 -19.65 21.02
C PRO A 194 -8.97 -20.95 20.26
N PHE A 195 -9.86 -21.93 20.46
CA PHE A 195 -9.92 -23.09 19.59
C PHE A 195 -10.24 -22.65 18.15
N PRO A 196 -9.62 -23.29 17.13
CA PRO A 196 -9.92 -22.98 15.74
C PRO A 196 -11.43 -23.06 15.47
N ASN A 197 -11.99 -21.96 14.98
CA ASN A 197 -13.41 -21.84 14.65
C ASN A 197 -13.59 -21.44 13.19
N ASP A 198 -14.83 -21.50 12.70
CA ASP A 198 -15.14 -21.25 11.29
C ASP A 198 -14.63 -19.88 10.81
N ILE A 199 -14.78 -18.82 11.62
CA ILE A 199 -14.33 -17.47 11.25
C ILE A 199 -12.80 -17.37 11.14
N MET A 200 -12.05 -18.06 12.00
CA MET A 200 -10.59 -18.14 11.91
C MET A 200 -10.15 -18.92 10.67
N TYR A 201 -10.81 -20.05 10.35
CA TYR A 201 -10.53 -20.82 9.14
C TYR A 201 -10.83 -20.01 7.87
N LEU A 202 -11.98 -19.35 7.81
CA LEU A 202 -12.39 -18.47 6.70
C LEU A 202 -11.39 -17.32 6.50
N THR A 203 -10.96 -16.69 7.59
CA THR A 203 -10.00 -15.58 7.55
C THR A 203 -8.61 -16.06 7.11
N ALA A 204 -8.14 -17.19 7.63
CA ALA A 204 -6.87 -17.79 7.22
C ALA A 204 -6.90 -18.18 5.72
N LEU A 205 -7.97 -18.82 5.26
CA LEU A 205 -8.14 -19.19 3.85
C LEU A 205 -8.17 -17.96 2.95
N SER A 206 -8.94 -16.93 3.31
CA SER A 206 -9.01 -15.68 2.53
C SER A 206 -7.66 -14.97 2.47
N SER A 207 -6.91 -14.97 3.58
CA SER A 207 -5.57 -14.39 3.65
C SER A 207 -4.57 -15.18 2.80
N ALA A 208 -4.65 -16.52 2.79
CA ALA A 208 -3.84 -17.36 1.91
C ALA A 208 -4.15 -17.12 0.42
N VAL A 209 -5.43 -17.04 0.04
CA VAL A 209 -5.82 -16.73 -1.35
C VAL A 209 -5.35 -15.33 -1.75
N SER A 210 -5.50 -14.34 -0.85
CA SER A 210 -4.98 -12.97 -1.06
C SER A 210 -3.48 -12.98 -1.29
N PHE A 211 -2.75 -13.74 -0.48
CA PHE A 211 -1.31 -13.90 -0.58
C PHE A 211 -0.88 -14.49 -1.93
N PHE A 212 -1.47 -15.62 -2.35
CA PHE A 212 -1.09 -16.26 -3.62
C PHE A 212 -1.45 -15.41 -4.84
N LEU A 213 -2.55 -14.66 -4.80
CA LEU A 213 -2.91 -13.73 -5.87
C LEU A 213 -1.93 -12.56 -5.95
N LEU A 214 -1.57 -11.94 -4.82
CA LEU A 214 -0.53 -10.90 -4.77
C LEU A 214 0.82 -11.42 -5.23
N TRP A 215 1.19 -12.64 -4.85
CA TRP A 215 2.40 -13.32 -5.30
C TRP A 215 2.36 -13.52 -6.83
N PHE A 216 1.25 -13.99 -7.38
CA PHE A 216 1.07 -14.18 -8.82
C PHE A 216 1.15 -12.85 -9.58
N SER A 217 0.50 -11.80 -9.10
CA SER A 217 0.60 -10.45 -9.67
C SER A 217 2.02 -9.90 -9.66
N THR A 218 2.73 -10.09 -8.54
CA THR A 218 4.13 -9.71 -8.40
C THR A 218 5.03 -10.53 -9.32
N ALA A 219 4.75 -11.82 -9.49
CA ALA A 219 5.46 -12.71 -10.41
C ALA A 219 5.29 -12.23 -11.85
N LEU A 220 4.06 -11.91 -12.28
CA LEU A 220 3.78 -11.38 -13.61
C LEU A 220 4.50 -10.05 -13.86
N LEU A 221 4.50 -9.17 -12.86
CA LEU A 221 5.22 -7.91 -12.95
C LEU A 221 6.72 -8.14 -13.08
N LEU A 222 7.34 -8.93 -12.19
CA LEU A 222 8.78 -9.23 -12.19
C LEU A 222 9.20 -10.10 -13.38
N HIS A 223 8.31 -10.88 -13.98
CA HIS A 223 8.65 -11.74 -15.12
C HIS A 223 9.19 -10.90 -16.29
N HIS A 224 8.66 -9.69 -16.49
CA HIS A 224 9.18 -8.73 -17.47
C HIS A 224 10.63 -8.26 -17.17
N TYR A 225 11.06 -8.36 -15.91
CA TYR A 225 12.41 -8.02 -15.43
C TYR A 225 13.35 -9.24 -15.36
N SER A 226 12.82 -10.47 -15.55
CA SER A 226 13.58 -11.72 -15.41
C SER A 226 14.79 -11.81 -16.35
N SER A 227 14.71 -11.19 -17.54
CA SER A 227 15.81 -11.14 -18.52
C SER A 227 17.05 -10.39 -18.01
N ARG A 228 16.89 -9.44 -17.07
CA ARG A 228 17.99 -8.65 -16.50
C ARG A 228 18.50 -9.21 -15.17
N ILE A 229 17.60 -9.83 -14.40
CA ILE A 229 17.91 -10.45 -13.09
C ILE A 229 18.60 -11.81 -13.30
N GLY A 230 18.29 -12.51 -14.39
CA GLY A 230 18.72 -13.88 -14.66
C GLY A 230 17.65 -14.89 -14.21
N ARG A 231 17.35 -15.89 -15.06
CA ARG A 231 16.24 -16.83 -14.85
C ARG A 231 16.34 -17.59 -13.52
N ALA A 232 17.52 -18.09 -13.16
CA ALA A 232 17.74 -18.82 -11.91
C ALA A 232 17.52 -17.93 -10.68
N LYS A 233 18.08 -16.71 -10.68
CA LYS A 233 17.89 -15.74 -9.59
C LYS A 233 16.43 -15.32 -9.44
N PHE A 234 15.71 -15.14 -10.56
CA PHE A 234 14.28 -14.84 -10.55
C PHE A 234 13.47 -15.95 -9.86
N TRP A 235 13.68 -17.22 -10.23
CA TRP A 235 12.96 -18.33 -9.61
C TRP A 235 13.34 -18.55 -8.14
N LEU A 236 14.59 -18.29 -7.76
CA LEU A 236 15.00 -18.32 -6.35
C LEU A 236 14.26 -17.26 -5.53
N ILE A 237 14.21 -16.02 -6.02
CA ILE A 237 13.50 -14.91 -5.37
C ILE A 237 11.99 -15.19 -5.25
N MET A 238 11.36 -15.68 -6.33
CA MET A 238 9.93 -16.00 -6.32
C MET A 238 9.58 -17.27 -5.53
N GLY A 239 10.52 -18.20 -5.38
CA GLY A 239 10.35 -19.42 -4.58
C GLY A 239 10.39 -19.19 -3.07
N ALA A 240 11.12 -18.17 -2.60
CA ALA A 240 11.28 -17.90 -1.16
C ALA A 240 9.94 -17.68 -0.40
N PRO A 241 8.96 -16.91 -0.89
CA PRO A 241 7.62 -16.81 -0.30
C PRO A 241 6.90 -18.15 -0.16
N ILE A 242 6.91 -18.97 -1.22
CA ILE A 242 6.20 -20.25 -1.24
C ILE A 242 6.84 -21.19 -0.23
N PHE A 243 8.18 -21.23 -0.21
CA PHE A 243 8.93 -22.02 0.75
C PHE A 243 8.64 -21.57 2.19
N SER A 244 8.58 -20.26 2.43
CA SER A 244 8.23 -19.70 3.75
C SER A 244 6.81 -20.06 4.18
N PHE A 245 5.85 -20.02 3.25
CA PHE A 245 4.46 -20.41 3.48
C PHE A 245 4.34 -21.90 3.84
N VAL A 246 5.03 -22.79 3.11
CA VAL A 246 5.04 -24.24 3.41
C VAL A 246 5.68 -24.52 4.76
N ILE A 247 6.78 -23.84 5.09
CA ILE A 247 7.41 -23.96 6.40
C ILE A 247 6.43 -23.56 7.50
N GLN A 248 5.77 -22.41 7.35
CA GLN A 248 4.82 -21.87 8.33
C GLN A 248 3.62 -22.79 8.57
N PHE A 249 2.96 -23.27 7.51
CA PHE A 249 1.68 -23.96 7.65
C PHE A 249 1.77 -25.49 7.66
N SER A 250 2.88 -26.08 7.20
CA SER A 250 3.03 -27.54 7.11
C SER A 250 4.13 -28.09 8.00
N VAL A 251 5.29 -27.43 8.05
CA VAL A 251 6.47 -27.98 8.76
C VAL A 251 6.45 -27.59 10.24
N LEU A 252 6.27 -26.30 10.54
CA LEU A 252 6.30 -25.80 11.90
C LEU A 252 5.28 -26.47 12.83
N PRO A 253 3.99 -26.60 12.46
CA PRO A 253 3.00 -27.22 13.35
C PRO A 253 3.35 -28.66 13.76
N GLN A 254 4.02 -29.41 12.86
CA GLN A 254 4.45 -30.78 13.14
C GLN A 254 5.68 -30.80 14.06
N ILE A 255 6.64 -29.90 13.85
CA ILE A 255 7.80 -29.74 14.74
C ILE A 255 7.34 -29.31 16.14
N THR A 256 6.42 -28.34 16.22
CA THR A 256 5.87 -27.88 17.51
C THR A 256 5.14 -29.02 18.22
N ALA A 257 4.36 -29.83 17.51
CA ALA A 257 3.66 -30.97 18.11
C ALA A 257 4.63 -32.06 18.62
N ALA A 258 5.77 -32.25 17.95
CA ALA A 258 6.74 -33.30 18.27
C ALA A 258 7.75 -32.92 19.36
N TYR A 259 8.09 -31.62 19.49
CA TYR A 259 9.22 -31.16 20.32
C TYR A 259 8.87 -30.06 21.32
N ALA A 260 7.59 -29.73 21.55
CA ALA A 260 7.20 -28.65 22.46
C ALA A 260 7.67 -28.91 23.91
N ASN A 261 8.85 -28.39 24.24
CA ASN A 261 9.23 -28.05 25.60
C ASN A 261 8.63 -26.66 25.90
N PRO A 262 7.82 -26.49 26.96
CA PRO A 262 6.93 -25.33 27.09
C PRO A 262 7.60 -23.96 27.21
N TYR A 263 8.91 -23.85 27.46
CA TYR A 263 9.50 -22.60 27.96
C TYR A 263 10.68 -21.99 27.17
N THR A 264 11.33 -22.67 26.21
CA THR A 264 12.55 -22.12 25.53
C THR A 264 12.48 -22.01 24.00
N ASP A 265 11.56 -22.70 23.33
CA ASP A 265 11.55 -22.77 21.86
C ASP A 265 10.48 -21.91 21.18
N MET A 266 9.51 -21.38 21.92
CA MET A 266 8.38 -20.64 21.32
C MET A 266 8.79 -19.35 20.62
N LEU A 267 9.76 -18.59 21.14
CA LEU A 267 10.23 -17.36 20.47
C LEU A 267 10.84 -17.66 19.09
N TYR A 268 11.69 -18.69 19.00
CA TYR A 268 12.30 -19.10 17.74
C TYR A 268 11.26 -19.62 16.74
N LEU A 269 10.28 -20.39 17.23
CA LEU A 269 9.17 -20.89 16.42
C LEU A 269 8.27 -19.76 15.92
N VAL A 270 7.99 -18.75 16.74
CA VAL A 270 7.23 -17.55 16.35
C VAL A 270 7.99 -16.71 15.32
N LEU A 271 9.29 -16.50 15.53
CA LEU A 271 10.14 -15.76 14.60
C LEU A 271 10.26 -16.47 13.25
N LEU A 272 10.51 -17.78 13.26
CA LEU A 272 10.67 -18.58 12.04
C LEU A 272 9.33 -18.83 11.33
N GLY A 273 8.25 -18.98 12.10
CA GLY A 273 6.92 -19.35 11.60
C GLY A 273 6.05 -18.19 11.18
N ASN A 274 6.08 -17.05 11.88
CA ASN A 274 5.17 -15.93 11.60
C ASN A 274 5.90 -14.70 11.06
N VAL A 275 7.03 -14.34 11.67
CA VAL A 275 7.72 -13.08 11.36
C VAL A 275 8.55 -13.18 10.09
N LEU A 276 9.36 -14.24 9.95
CA LEU A 276 10.24 -14.41 8.80
C LEU A 276 9.45 -14.52 7.48
N PRO A 277 8.36 -15.31 7.36
CA PRO A 277 7.52 -15.31 6.17
C PRO A 277 6.94 -13.92 5.86
N ALA A 278 6.49 -13.18 6.88
CA ALA A 278 5.96 -11.83 6.69
C ALA A 278 7.00 -10.86 6.11
N VAL A 279 8.21 -10.89 6.66
CA VAL A 279 9.32 -10.03 6.21
C VAL A 279 9.74 -10.39 4.79
N THR A 280 9.94 -11.67 4.49
CA THR A 280 10.39 -12.12 3.16
C THR A 280 9.37 -11.77 2.08
N THR A 281 8.09 -11.97 2.38
CA THR A 281 6.97 -11.70 1.46
C THR A 281 6.70 -10.21 1.29
N GLY A 282 6.70 -9.44 2.38
CA GLY A 282 6.56 -7.99 2.36
C GLY A 282 7.66 -7.34 1.51
N ILE A 283 8.93 -7.70 1.75
CA ILE A 283 10.05 -7.20 0.95
C ILE A 283 9.83 -7.54 -0.52
N LEU A 284 9.48 -8.80 -0.85
CA LEU A 284 9.28 -9.22 -2.23
C LEU A 284 8.21 -8.39 -2.95
N PHE A 285 7.06 -8.15 -2.31
CA PHE A 285 5.99 -7.36 -2.94
C PHE A 285 6.38 -5.89 -3.13
N GLY A 286 7.33 -5.37 -2.35
CA GLY A 286 7.94 -4.06 -2.54
C GLY A 286 9.03 -4.00 -3.63
N VAL A 287 9.72 -5.11 -3.92
CA VAL A 287 10.84 -5.19 -4.89
C VAL A 287 10.53 -4.57 -6.26
N PRO A 288 9.41 -4.88 -6.95
CA PRO A 288 9.17 -4.30 -8.27
C PRO A 288 9.16 -2.77 -8.23
N PHE A 289 8.49 -2.19 -7.23
CA PHE A 289 8.40 -0.75 -7.07
C PHE A 289 9.76 -0.13 -6.73
N TRP A 290 10.59 -0.79 -5.92
CA TRP A 290 11.97 -0.34 -5.69
C TRP A 290 12.83 -0.40 -6.95
N ILE A 291 12.75 -1.46 -7.75
CA ILE A 291 13.46 -1.58 -9.04
C ILE A 291 13.07 -0.43 -9.96
N ILE A 292 11.76 -0.15 -10.06
CA ILE A 292 11.25 0.96 -10.86
C ILE A 292 11.78 2.29 -10.31
N SER A 293 11.71 2.52 -9.00
CA SER A 293 12.18 3.76 -8.36
C SER A 293 13.65 4.07 -8.69
N ARG A 294 14.53 3.07 -8.68
CA ARG A 294 15.97 3.23 -8.97
C ARG A 294 16.26 3.53 -10.44
N THR A 295 15.31 3.25 -11.33
CA THR A 295 15.49 3.44 -12.78
C THR A 295 14.95 4.80 -13.26
N ILE A 296 14.13 5.48 -12.46
CA ILE A 296 13.50 6.75 -12.82
C ILE A 296 14.40 7.95 -12.50
N ARG A 297 14.56 8.85 -13.49
CA ARG A 297 15.20 10.16 -13.31
C ARG A 297 14.29 11.23 -12.69
N ASN A 298 12.97 11.16 -12.94
CA ASN A 298 12.01 12.08 -12.33
C ASN A 298 11.90 11.82 -10.83
N GLU A 299 12.37 12.79 -10.04
CA GLU A 299 12.42 12.73 -8.57
C GLU A 299 11.07 12.44 -7.91
N VAL A 300 9.99 13.07 -8.39
CA VAL A 300 8.64 12.88 -7.81
C VAL A 300 8.15 11.46 -8.08
N LEU A 301 8.35 10.94 -9.30
CA LEU A 301 7.91 9.60 -9.67
C LEU A 301 8.71 8.52 -8.94
N ARG A 302 10.02 8.76 -8.78
CA ARG A 302 10.90 7.92 -7.96
C ARG A 302 10.39 7.82 -6.52
N ARG A 303 10.01 8.96 -5.92
CA ARG A 303 9.44 9.01 -4.56
C ARG A 303 8.10 8.27 -4.48
N CYS A 304 7.20 8.45 -5.45
CA CYS A 304 5.94 7.70 -5.51
C CYS A 304 6.17 6.17 -5.53
N MET A 305 7.11 5.70 -6.35
CA MET A 305 7.45 4.28 -6.41
C MET A 305 8.09 3.77 -5.12
N SER A 306 8.96 4.57 -4.49
CA SER A 306 9.51 4.20 -3.19
C SER A 306 8.43 4.11 -2.10
N ILE A 307 7.42 4.99 -2.14
CA ILE A 307 6.29 4.98 -1.20
C ILE A 307 5.45 3.73 -1.41
N ALA A 308 5.13 3.37 -2.66
CA ALA A 308 4.41 2.13 -2.96
C ALA A 308 5.18 0.90 -2.48
N ALA A 309 6.51 0.86 -2.68
CA ALA A 309 7.37 -0.23 -2.23
C ALA A 309 7.27 -0.44 -0.71
N TRP A 310 7.40 0.64 0.05
CA TRP A 310 7.27 0.59 1.51
C TRP A 310 5.87 0.21 1.96
N GLY A 311 4.83 0.72 1.28
CA GLY A 311 3.44 0.33 1.57
C GLY A 311 3.21 -1.17 1.38
N SER A 312 3.72 -1.74 0.29
CA SER A 312 3.64 -3.18 0.02
C SER A 312 4.37 -4.01 1.07
N ALA A 313 5.55 -3.55 1.52
CA ALA A 313 6.31 -4.22 2.56
C ALA A 313 5.63 -4.18 3.92
N LEU A 314 5.11 -3.00 4.31
CA LEU A 314 4.40 -2.84 5.57
C LEU A 314 3.09 -3.62 5.61
N LEU A 315 2.36 -3.73 4.49
CA LEU A 315 1.05 -4.37 4.46
C LEU A 315 1.10 -5.82 4.96
N GLN A 316 2.06 -6.61 4.46
CA GLN A 316 2.21 -8.03 4.84
C GLN A 316 2.58 -8.19 6.32
N LEU A 317 3.40 -7.27 6.85
CA LEU A 317 3.75 -7.26 8.26
C LEU A 317 2.53 -6.89 9.11
N SER A 318 1.88 -5.77 8.81
CA SER A 318 0.78 -5.24 9.61
C SER A 318 -0.45 -6.14 9.64
N SER A 319 -0.72 -6.89 8.56
CA SER A 319 -1.88 -7.79 8.48
C SER A 319 -1.78 -9.04 9.35
N LEU A 320 -0.60 -9.34 9.90
CA LEU A 320 -0.37 -10.52 10.75
C LEU A 320 -0.43 -10.20 12.24
N ALA A 321 -0.78 -8.98 12.63
CA ALA A 321 -0.72 -8.58 14.02
C ALA A 321 -1.74 -9.35 14.88
N GLY A 322 -1.23 -10.12 15.86
CA GLY A 322 -1.99 -11.05 16.71
C GLY A 322 -2.84 -10.41 17.80
N ILE A 323 -3.51 -9.28 17.52
CA ILE A 323 -4.26 -8.51 18.53
C ILE A 323 -5.36 -9.32 19.24
N TYR A 324 -5.90 -10.35 18.58
CA TYR A 324 -6.94 -11.22 19.13
C TYR A 324 -6.44 -12.10 20.28
N LEU A 325 -5.12 -12.28 20.44
CA LEU A 325 -4.51 -12.98 21.58
C LEU A 325 -4.62 -12.17 22.88
N ALA A 326 -4.89 -10.87 22.77
CA ALA A 326 -5.10 -9.95 23.91
C ALA A 326 -4.02 -10.12 25.00
N LEU A 327 -2.76 -10.10 24.58
CA LEU A 327 -1.62 -10.18 25.49
C LEU A 327 -1.49 -8.90 26.32
N TYR A 328 -0.83 -9.01 27.47
CA TYR A 328 -0.46 -7.87 28.30
C TYR A 328 1.06 -7.66 28.28
N PRO A 329 1.59 -6.49 27.84
CA PRO A 329 0.93 -5.40 27.12
C PRO A 329 0.30 -5.82 25.78
N PRO A 330 -0.59 -4.99 25.19
CA PRO A 330 -1.33 -5.34 23.97
C PRO A 330 -0.47 -5.25 22.69
N PHE A 331 0.56 -6.10 22.62
CA PHE A 331 1.36 -6.30 21.41
C PHE A 331 0.49 -6.80 20.25
N GLY A 332 0.78 -6.34 19.04
CA GLY A 332 -0.05 -6.53 17.85
C GLY A 332 -1.07 -5.40 17.64
N LEU A 333 -1.28 -4.52 18.62
CA LEU A 333 -2.07 -3.31 18.42
C LEU A 333 -1.35 -2.34 17.46
N TYR A 334 -0.03 -2.12 17.64
CA TYR A 334 0.76 -1.28 16.74
C TYR A 334 0.65 -1.75 15.28
N GLY A 335 0.80 -3.06 15.04
CA GLY A 335 0.67 -3.64 13.71
C GLY A 335 -0.73 -3.47 13.13
N SER A 336 -1.76 -3.80 13.91
CA SER A 336 -3.16 -3.65 13.49
C SER A 336 -3.46 -2.20 13.07
N LEU A 337 -3.05 -1.22 13.87
CA LEU A 337 -3.27 0.21 13.60
C LEU A 337 -2.45 0.74 12.40
N SER A 338 -1.31 0.10 12.08
CA SER A 338 -0.46 0.46 10.95
C SER A 338 -1.01 0.01 9.58
N THR A 339 -1.94 -0.96 9.55
CA THR A 339 -2.44 -1.55 8.30
C THR A 339 -3.07 -0.53 7.35
N GLY A 340 -3.86 0.41 7.90
CA GLY A 340 -4.49 1.47 7.11
C GLY A 340 -3.48 2.41 6.45
N LEU A 341 -2.36 2.69 7.15
CA LEU A 341 -1.26 3.48 6.59
C LEU A 341 -0.55 2.71 5.48
N ALA A 342 -0.30 1.41 5.66
CA ALA A 342 0.34 0.57 4.66
C ALA A 342 -0.46 0.54 3.33
N CYS A 343 -1.77 0.28 3.40
CA CYS A 343 -2.66 0.34 2.24
C CYS A 343 -2.64 1.73 1.58
N TYR A 344 -2.69 2.80 2.38
CA TYR A 344 -2.66 4.17 1.87
C TYR A 344 -1.36 4.49 1.12
N LEU A 345 -0.20 4.02 1.60
CA LEU A 345 1.08 4.19 0.92
C LEU A 345 1.08 3.52 -0.45
N ILE A 346 0.53 2.31 -0.57
CA ILE A 346 0.37 1.62 -1.86
C ILE A 346 -0.50 2.46 -2.80
N LEU A 347 -1.67 2.87 -2.34
CA LEU A 347 -2.61 3.67 -3.14
C LEU A 347 -1.98 4.98 -3.60
N VAL A 348 -1.42 5.78 -2.68
CA VAL A 348 -0.89 7.10 -3.03
C VAL A 348 0.32 6.98 -3.94
N GLY A 349 1.19 5.97 -3.74
CA GLY A 349 2.35 5.74 -4.57
C GLY A 349 1.97 5.32 -6.00
N ILE A 350 1.07 4.35 -6.15
CA ILE A 350 0.64 3.85 -7.46
C ILE A 350 -0.23 4.89 -8.17
N TYR A 351 -1.24 5.44 -7.51
CA TYR A 351 -2.18 6.36 -8.16
C TYR A 351 -1.51 7.68 -8.56
N SER A 352 -0.68 8.27 -7.70
CA SER A 352 0.07 9.48 -8.05
C SER A 352 1.03 9.24 -9.22
N SER A 353 1.61 8.03 -9.32
CA SER A 353 2.47 7.68 -10.44
C SER A 353 1.71 7.57 -11.77
N ALA A 354 0.50 7.01 -11.73
CA ALA A 354 -0.38 6.90 -12.89
C ALA A 354 -0.78 8.28 -13.39
N LEU A 355 -1.21 9.17 -12.48
CA LEU A 355 -1.57 10.55 -12.82
C LEU A 355 -0.40 11.34 -13.41
N MET A 356 0.80 11.18 -12.85
CA MET A 356 1.95 11.90 -13.39
C MET A 356 2.36 11.37 -14.77
N ALA A 357 2.26 10.05 -14.97
CA ALA A 357 2.47 9.44 -16.28
C ALA A 357 1.36 9.81 -17.29
N SER A 358 0.11 10.04 -16.85
CA SER A 358 -0.99 10.46 -17.74
C SER A 358 -0.87 11.91 -18.20
N ILE A 359 -0.15 12.75 -17.45
CA ILE A 359 0.06 14.18 -17.76
C ILE A 359 1.38 14.37 -18.53
N ASP A 360 2.50 13.80 -18.08
CA ASP A 360 3.83 14.12 -18.59
C ASP A 360 4.17 13.36 -19.90
N ARG A 361 4.20 14.10 -21.01
CA ARG A 361 4.60 13.56 -22.33
C ARG A 361 6.10 13.32 -22.44
N LYS A 362 6.95 14.16 -21.82
CA LYS A 362 8.41 13.96 -21.85
C LYS A 362 8.76 12.68 -21.11
N LEU A 363 8.10 12.42 -19.98
CA LEU A 363 8.22 11.17 -19.25
C LEU A 363 7.74 9.97 -20.09
N ARG A 364 6.57 10.05 -20.73
CA ARG A 364 6.09 8.97 -21.62
C ARG A 364 6.98 8.72 -22.83
N LEU A 365 7.47 9.78 -23.48
CA LEU A 365 8.41 9.66 -24.59
C LEU A 365 9.77 9.11 -24.13
N PHE A 366 10.25 9.52 -22.96
CA PHE A 366 11.46 8.97 -22.36
C PHE A 366 11.30 7.48 -22.06
N ILE A 367 10.14 7.05 -21.57
CA ILE A 367 9.82 5.63 -21.33
C ILE A 367 9.79 4.84 -22.64
N LYS A 368 9.17 5.38 -23.71
CA LYS A 368 9.07 4.71 -25.02
C LYS A 368 10.37 4.71 -25.84
N LYS A 369 11.18 5.79 -25.75
CA LYS A 369 12.39 5.95 -26.58
C LYS A 369 13.61 5.23 -26.00
N ASN A 370 13.66 5.03 -24.68
CA ASN A 370 14.78 4.36 -24.03
C ASN A 370 14.45 2.88 -23.80
N THR A 371 15.45 2.00 -23.79
CA THR A 371 15.38 0.55 -23.44
C THR A 371 14.80 0.26 -22.04
N ILE A 372 14.35 1.30 -21.34
CA ILE A 372 13.71 1.31 -20.03
C ILE A 372 12.23 0.88 -20.10
N GLU A 373 11.61 0.81 -21.29
CA GLU A 373 10.22 0.37 -21.48
C GLU A 373 9.89 -0.91 -20.71
N ARG A 374 10.78 -1.91 -20.73
CA ARG A 374 10.60 -3.18 -19.99
C ARG A 374 10.47 -2.98 -18.48
N THR A 375 11.19 -1.99 -17.93
CA THR A 375 11.22 -1.65 -16.50
C THR A 375 10.12 -0.67 -16.10
N MET A 376 9.53 0.08 -17.03
CA MET A 376 8.47 1.06 -16.72
C MET A 376 7.13 0.69 -17.33
N LYS A 377 6.98 -0.58 -17.78
CA LYS A 377 5.79 -1.06 -18.45
C LYS A 377 4.53 -0.84 -17.62
N LEU A 378 4.56 -1.14 -16.31
CA LEU A 378 3.42 -0.90 -15.44
C LEU A 378 3.01 0.56 -15.43
N ILE A 379 3.95 1.49 -15.17
CA ILE A 379 3.69 2.94 -15.14
C ILE A 379 3.14 3.44 -16.48
N ASN A 380 3.73 2.99 -17.60
CA ASN A 380 3.26 3.38 -18.92
C ASN A 380 1.83 2.91 -19.18
N VAL A 381 1.52 1.65 -18.84
CA VAL A 381 0.19 1.08 -19.03
C VAL A 381 -0.85 1.78 -18.14
N ILE A 382 -0.57 2.00 -16.85
CA ILE A 382 -1.54 2.66 -15.96
C ILE A 382 -1.69 4.15 -16.29
N GLY A 383 -0.60 4.82 -16.70
CA GLY A 383 -0.65 6.24 -17.11
C GLY A 383 -1.39 6.46 -18.43
N GLU A 384 -1.24 5.56 -19.40
CA GLU A 384 -2.00 5.59 -20.65
C GLU A 384 -3.49 5.31 -20.40
N ALA A 385 -3.80 4.34 -19.53
CA ALA A 385 -5.19 4.05 -19.15
C ALA A 385 -5.85 5.23 -18.43
N GLU A 386 -5.14 5.84 -17.47
CA GLU A 386 -5.65 7.02 -16.74
C GLU A 386 -5.86 8.21 -17.68
N MET A 387 -4.96 8.44 -18.65
CA MET A 387 -5.17 9.49 -19.66
C MET A 387 -6.42 9.23 -20.49
N LYS A 388 -6.61 8.00 -21.00
CA LYS A 388 -7.81 7.66 -21.78
C LYS A 388 -9.08 7.90 -20.98
N LYS A 389 -9.10 7.45 -19.72
CA LYS A 389 -10.22 7.64 -18.80
C LYS A 389 -10.53 9.12 -18.55
N GLU A 390 -9.50 9.95 -18.38
CA GLU A 390 -9.68 11.40 -18.18
C GLU A 390 -10.24 12.09 -19.43
N ILE A 391 -9.72 11.76 -20.62
CA ILE A 391 -10.22 12.31 -21.90
C ILE A 391 -11.67 11.86 -22.15
N GLU A 392 -11.97 10.59 -21.94
CA GLU A 392 -13.33 10.04 -22.07
C GLU A 392 -14.32 10.79 -21.16
N GLY A 393 -13.95 11.00 -19.89
CA GLY A 393 -14.78 11.75 -18.95
C GLY A 393 -14.99 13.21 -19.35
N GLN A 394 -13.96 13.88 -19.88
CA GLN A 394 -14.09 15.27 -20.36
C GLN A 394 -14.97 15.39 -21.60
N VAL A 395 -14.79 14.50 -22.58
CA VAL A 395 -15.60 14.48 -23.80
C VAL A 395 -17.06 14.17 -23.45
N LEU A 396 -17.32 13.21 -22.57
CA LEU A 396 -18.68 12.89 -22.10
C LEU A 396 -19.37 14.11 -21.46
N GLN A 397 -18.69 14.80 -20.55
CA GLN A 397 -19.23 16.01 -19.90
C GLN A 397 -19.50 17.13 -20.90
N ILE A 398 -18.60 17.33 -21.86
CA ILE A 398 -18.76 18.33 -22.91
C ILE A 398 -19.96 17.96 -23.79
N SER A 399 -20.04 16.72 -24.26
CA SER A 399 -21.14 16.24 -25.10
C SER A 399 -22.49 16.33 -24.38
N GLN A 400 -22.57 15.96 -23.10
CA GLN A 400 -23.79 16.12 -22.30
C GLN A 400 -24.17 17.59 -22.16
N LYS A 401 -23.21 18.47 -21.84
CA LYS A 401 -23.48 19.91 -21.73
C LYS A 401 -23.95 20.52 -23.06
N TYR A 402 -23.41 20.07 -24.19
CA TYR A 402 -23.87 20.48 -25.52
C TYR A 402 -25.25 19.92 -25.85
N ALA A 403 -25.53 18.67 -25.46
CA ALA A 403 -26.84 18.04 -25.62
C ALA A 403 -27.94 18.77 -24.83
N ASP A 404 -27.67 19.07 -23.55
CA ASP A 404 -28.57 19.83 -22.69
C ASP A 404 -28.83 21.22 -23.28
N LYS A 405 -27.76 21.92 -23.68
CA LYS A 405 -27.86 23.25 -24.30
C LYS A 405 -28.64 23.25 -25.62
N MET A 406 -28.44 22.25 -26.48
CA MET A 406 -29.22 22.12 -27.72
C MET A 406 -30.69 21.82 -27.42
N THR A 407 -30.98 21.01 -26.39
CA THR A 407 -32.36 20.71 -25.98
C THR A 407 -33.05 21.98 -25.44
N ASP A 408 -32.33 22.79 -24.67
CA ASP A 408 -32.81 24.08 -24.16
C ASP A 408 -33.03 25.12 -25.28
N GLU A 409 -32.13 25.20 -26.26
CA GLU A 409 -32.18 26.20 -27.34
C GLU A 409 -33.14 25.84 -28.48
N THR A 410 -33.30 24.55 -28.79
CA THR A 410 -34.07 24.09 -29.95
C THR A 410 -35.36 23.35 -29.59
N GLY A 411 -35.57 23.03 -28.31
CA GLY A 411 -36.71 22.23 -27.84
C GLY A 411 -36.70 20.77 -28.29
N MET A 412 -35.67 20.32 -29.01
CA MET A 412 -35.53 18.94 -29.49
C MET A 412 -34.43 18.20 -28.71
N PRO A 413 -34.69 16.97 -28.23
CA PRO A 413 -33.69 16.18 -27.53
C PRO A 413 -32.52 15.84 -28.48
N SER A 414 -31.29 16.04 -28.01
CA SER A 414 -30.10 15.68 -28.79
C SER A 414 -30.08 14.17 -29.08
N SER A 415 -29.83 13.80 -30.35
CA SER A 415 -29.75 12.40 -30.77
C SER A 415 -28.34 11.80 -30.69
N ILE A 416 -27.42 12.40 -29.91
CA ILE A 416 -26.02 11.93 -29.84
C ILE A 416 -26.01 10.49 -29.35
N THR A 417 -25.53 9.58 -30.21
CA THR A 417 -25.47 8.16 -29.90
C THR A 417 -24.17 7.81 -29.18
N GLN A 418 -24.18 6.72 -28.41
CA GLN A 418 -22.98 6.22 -27.71
C GLN A 418 -21.81 5.96 -28.67
N GLN A 419 -22.09 5.52 -29.90
CA GLN A 419 -21.07 5.29 -30.93
C GLN A 419 -20.40 6.57 -31.42
N GLU A 420 -21.16 7.68 -31.53
CA GLU A 420 -20.59 8.98 -31.89
C GLU A 420 -19.69 9.51 -30.77
N ILE A 421 -20.09 9.32 -29.50
CA ILE A 421 -19.26 9.67 -28.35
C ILE A 421 -17.94 8.89 -28.38
N GLU A 422 -17.97 7.58 -28.62
CA GLU A 422 -16.76 6.77 -28.73
C GLU A 422 -15.82 7.27 -29.83
N LYS A 423 -16.37 7.66 -30.99
CA LYS A 423 -15.60 8.23 -32.10
C LYS A 423 -14.98 9.59 -31.75
N TYR A 424 -15.70 10.45 -31.03
CA TYR A 424 -15.16 11.73 -30.54
C TYR A 424 -14.05 11.52 -29.51
N VAL A 425 -14.21 10.54 -28.61
CA VAL A 425 -13.17 10.16 -27.64
C VAL A 425 -11.92 9.68 -28.35
N GLU A 426 -12.06 8.79 -29.34
CA GLU A 426 -10.93 8.29 -30.12
C GLU A 426 -10.20 9.43 -30.86
N THR A 427 -10.95 10.31 -31.52
CA THR A 427 -10.40 11.47 -32.22
C THR A 427 -9.66 12.42 -31.26
N ALA A 428 -10.24 12.70 -30.09
CA ALA A 428 -9.61 13.55 -29.07
C ALA A 428 -8.33 12.91 -28.51
N ILE A 429 -8.31 11.59 -28.31
CA ILE A 429 -7.10 10.86 -27.89
C ILE A 429 -6.00 11.00 -28.94
N GLU A 430 -6.33 10.82 -30.23
CA GLU A 430 -5.38 10.98 -31.33
C GLU A 430 -4.88 12.42 -31.44
N GLU A 431 -5.76 13.40 -31.33
CA GLU A 431 -5.41 14.81 -31.41
C GLU A 431 -4.54 15.23 -30.22
N VAL A 432 -4.84 14.80 -29.00
CA VAL A 432 -3.96 15.05 -27.83
C VAL A 432 -2.60 14.36 -28.01
N ARG A 433 -2.56 13.19 -28.65
CA ARG A 433 -1.31 12.49 -28.98
C ARG A 433 -0.49 13.24 -30.04
N ASN A 434 -1.16 13.81 -31.05
CA ASN A 434 -0.54 14.45 -32.23
C ASN A 434 -0.23 15.95 -32.03
N SER A 435 -1.15 16.74 -31.45
CA SER A 435 -0.97 18.17 -31.11
C SER A 435 0.19 18.37 -30.12
N LYS A 436 0.26 17.53 -29.08
CA LYS A 436 1.39 17.53 -28.15
C LYS A 436 2.68 17.10 -28.84
N SER A 437 2.63 16.40 -29.99
CA SER A 437 3.76 16.02 -30.85
C SER A 437 4.35 17.15 -31.68
N LEU A 438 3.48 17.99 -32.24
CA LEU A 438 3.85 19.15 -33.03
C LEU A 438 4.48 20.25 -32.17
N ALA A 439 3.95 20.49 -30.97
CA ALA A 439 4.52 21.48 -30.02
C ALA A 439 5.99 21.19 -29.65
N LEU A 440 6.34 19.92 -29.43
CA LEU A 440 7.70 19.49 -29.08
C LEU A 440 8.68 19.47 -30.26
N LYS A 441 8.20 19.24 -31.50
CA LYS A 441 9.03 19.44 -32.71
C LYS A 441 9.36 20.92 -32.91
N ASN A 442 8.43 21.81 -32.61
CA ASN A 442 8.62 23.25 -32.71
C ASN A 442 9.56 23.78 -31.62
N ASP A 443 9.47 23.28 -30.38
CA ASP A 443 10.42 23.61 -29.31
C ASP A 443 11.84 23.09 -29.57
N ALA A 444 11.98 21.85 -30.08
CA ALA A 444 13.28 21.30 -30.44
C ALA A 444 13.94 22.07 -31.60
N ARG A 445 13.15 22.50 -32.59
CA ARG A 445 13.62 23.39 -33.67
C ARG A 445 14.00 24.78 -33.16
N ARG A 446 13.28 25.32 -32.17
CA ARG A 446 13.60 26.62 -31.54
C ARG A 446 14.93 26.57 -30.78
N ASN A 447 15.15 25.51 -29.99
CA ASN A 447 16.40 25.36 -29.24
C ASN A 447 17.60 25.10 -30.17
N SER A 448 17.42 24.27 -31.21
CA SER A 448 18.45 24.08 -32.24
C SER A 448 18.79 25.36 -33.02
N LYS A 449 17.82 26.26 -33.25
CA LYS A 449 18.07 27.57 -33.87
C LYS A 449 18.73 28.57 -32.92
N ALA A 450 18.47 28.46 -31.62
CA ALA A 450 19.09 29.31 -30.61
C ALA A 450 20.57 28.94 -30.41
N ASP A 451 20.89 27.64 -30.44
CA ASP A 451 22.27 27.15 -30.35
C ASP A 451 23.07 27.52 -31.62
N SER A 452 22.44 27.51 -32.81
CA SER A 452 23.09 27.92 -34.07
C SER A 452 23.23 29.44 -34.26
N LEU A 453 22.68 30.25 -33.35
CA LEU A 453 22.82 31.72 -33.34
C LEU A 453 23.78 32.19 -32.22
N ALA A 454 24.26 31.25 -31.40
CA ALA A 454 25.22 31.49 -30.32
C ALA A 454 26.64 30.98 -30.66
N GLU A 455 26.80 30.23 -31.75
CA GLU A 455 28.05 30.07 -32.51
C GLU A 455 28.14 31.16 -33.58
#